data_AF-A0A8T0SXB0-F1
#
_entry.id   AF-A0A8T0SXB0-F1
#
_cell.length_a   1.000
_cell.length_b   1.000
_cell.length_c   1.000
_cell.angle_alpha   90.00
_cell.angle_beta   90.00
_cell.angle_gamma   90.00
#
_symmetry.space_group_name_H-M   'P 1'
#
loop_
_entity.id
_entity.type
_entity.pdbx_description
1 polymer ?
#
loop_
_entity_poly.entity_id
_entity_poly.type
_entity_poly.pdbx_seq_one_letter_code
_entity_poly.pdbx_strand_id
1 'polypeptide(L)'
;MASGGKLVAWSGSLDCKLLLYSTCKITKAGIGGPLVDFDGNFIGMNFYDPKLGTPAVSCNDIVDILECFKEKWTGGVDSLSNPNGVGGGGVQGDCCVRLNWWPVPRPY
;
A
#
# COMPACT_ATOMS: atom_id res chain seq x y z
N MET A 1 14.42 5.15 14.25
CA MET A 1 13.77 5.14 15.59
C MET A 1 12.51 4.29 15.49
N ALA A 2 12.28 3.39 16.46
CA ALA A 2 11.03 2.65 16.58
C ALA A 2 10.12 3.34 17.63
N SER A 3 8.81 3.30 17.42
CA SER A 3 7.82 3.79 18.39
C SER A 3 6.86 2.65 18.72
N GLY A 4 6.52 2.51 20.00
CA GLY A 4 5.42 1.64 20.44
C GLY A 4 4.07 2.30 20.23
N GLY A 5 3.02 1.49 20.17
CA GLY A 5 1.63 1.91 20.01
C GLY A 5 0.67 0.73 20.11
N LYS A 6 -0.60 1.00 19.82
CA LYS A 6 -1.66 -0.02 19.73
C LYS A 6 -2.27 0.03 18.34
N LEU A 7 -2.64 -1.14 17.82
CA LEU A 7 -3.50 -1.23 16.66
C LEU A 7 -4.92 -0.89 17.12
N VAL A 8 -5.59 0.05 16.44
CA VAL A 8 -6.96 0.43 16.78
C VAL A 8 -7.84 0.38 15.54
N ALA A 9 -9.11 0.02 15.75
CA ALA A 9 -10.09 0.00 14.68
C ALA A 9 -10.30 1.44 14.15
N TRP A 10 -10.16 1.62 12.84
CA TRP A 10 -10.43 2.90 12.20
C TRP A 10 -11.94 3.09 12.05
N SER A 11 -12.49 4.18 12.60
CA SER A 11 -13.91 4.51 12.49
C SER A 11 -14.20 5.70 11.56
N GLY A 12 -13.21 6.14 10.77
CA GLY A 12 -13.33 7.30 9.88
C GLY A 12 -13.73 6.93 8.44
N SER A 13 -14.22 7.92 7.69
CA SER A 13 -14.74 7.79 6.32
C SER A 13 -13.68 7.56 5.22
N LEU A 14 -12.50 7.04 5.56
CA LEU A 14 -11.50 6.77 4.52
C LEU A 14 -11.94 5.51 3.77
N ASP A 15 -12.20 5.62 2.47
CA ASP A 15 -12.62 4.53 1.58
C ASP A 15 -11.57 3.42 1.39
N CYS A 16 -10.47 3.49 2.13
CA CYS A 16 -9.31 2.64 2.00
C CYS A 16 -9.43 1.41 2.91
N LYS A 17 -10.08 0.35 2.40
CA LYS A 17 -10.25 -0.94 3.09
C LYS A 17 -8.94 -1.67 3.44
N LEU A 18 -7.83 -1.26 2.84
CA LEU A 18 -6.50 -1.88 2.97
C LEU A 18 -5.65 -1.29 4.10
N LEU A 19 -6.19 -0.31 4.85
CA LEU A 19 -5.42 0.40 5.87
C LEU A 19 -5.72 -0.13 7.27
N LEU A 20 -4.68 -0.64 7.92
CA LEU A 20 -4.61 -0.77 9.36
C LEU A 20 -4.28 0.60 9.97
N TYR A 21 -4.68 0.80 11.22
CA TYR A 21 -4.36 2.02 11.91
C TYR A 21 -3.66 1.73 13.24
N SER A 22 -2.54 2.43 13.47
CA SER A 22 -1.74 2.33 14.67
C SER A 22 -1.59 3.68 15.35
N THR A 23 -1.58 3.67 16.68
CA THR A 23 -1.24 4.85 17.49
C THR A 23 0.26 5.09 17.60
N CYS A 24 1.10 4.29 16.92
CA CYS A 24 2.55 4.56 16.83
C CYS A 24 2.77 5.97 16.29
N LYS A 25 3.78 6.68 16.80
CA LYS A 25 4.15 8.01 16.30
C LYS A 25 5.40 7.89 15.46
N ILE A 26 5.24 8.01 14.14
CA ILE A 26 6.37 8.08 13.22
C ILE A 26 6.56 9.50 12.71
N THR A 27 7.78 9.80 12.27
CA THR A 27 8.04 10.98 11.45
C THR A 27 7.86 10.61 9.97
N LYS A 28 7.92 11.60 9.09
CA LYS A 28 7.91 11.37 7.65
C LYS A 28 9.01 10.41 7.17
N ALA A 29 10.15 10.35 7.87
CA ALA A 29 11.22 9.41 7.57
C ALA A 29 10.87 7.94 7.87
N GLY A 30 9.79 7.69 8.62
CA GLY A 30 9.30 6.35 8.93
C GLY A 30 8.39 5.74 7.85
N ILE A 31 8.04 6.50 6.80
CA ILE A 31 7.27 5.99 5.66
C ILE A 31 8.04 4.83 5.01
N GLY A 32 7.35 3.74 4.72
CA GLY A 32 7.95 2.54 4.14
C GLY A 32 8.68 1.65 5.15
N GLY A 33 8.83 2.10 6.40
CA GLY A 33 9.38 1.28 7.48
C GLY A 33 8.40 0.19 7.93
N PRO A 34 8.91 -0.93 8.49
CA PRO A 34 8.05 -2.02 8.92
C PRO A 34 7.22 -1.65 10.16
N LEU A 35 5.99 -2.14 10.20
CA LEU A 35 5.18 -2.24 11.41
C LEU A 35 5.25 -3.69 11.90
N VAL A 36 5.68 -3.86 13.14
CA VAL A 36 5.85 -5.18 13.78
C VAL A 36 5.04 -5.26 15.07
N ASP A 37 4.57 -6.46 15.41
CA ASP A 37 3.99 -6.73 16.72
C ASP A 37 5.07 -6.96 17.79
N PHE A 38 4.66 -7.26 19.03
CA PHE A 38 5.58 -7.49 20.15
C PHE A 38 6.39 -8.79 20.04
N ASP A 39 5.94 -9.73 19.21
CA ASP A 39 6.65 -10.97 18.91
C ASP A 39 7.63 -10.79 17.74
N GLY A 40 7.66 -9.59 17.13
CA GLY A 40 8.52 -9.25 16.00
C GLY A 40 7.97 -9.68 14.65
N ASN A 41 6.70 -10.09 14.57
CA ASN A 41 6.06 -10.46 13.31
C ASN A 41 5.80 -9.21 12.48
N PHE A 42 6.08 -9.28 11.17
CA PHE A 42 5.75 -8.23 10.23
C PHE A 42 4.25 -8.22 9.95
N ILE A 43 3.57 -7.13 10.34
CA ILE A 43 2.12 -6.99 10.18
C ILE A 43 1.73 -5.92 9.14
N GLY A 44 2.69 -5.12 8.68
CA GLY A 44 2.43 -4.13 7.63
C GLY A 44 3.55 -3.12 7.43
N MET A 45 3.29 -2.12 6.60
CA MET A 45 4.24 -1.07 6.26
C MET A 45 3.67 0.30 6.62
N ASN A 46 4.44 1.10 7.34
CA ASN A 46 3.98 2.37 7.88
C ASN A 46 3.81 3.44 6.79
N PHE A 47 2.77 4.25 6.97
CA PHE A 47 2.55 5.49 6.26
C PHE A 47 2.42 6.65 7.25
N TYR A 48 2.79 7.85 6.83
CA TYR A 48 2.71 9.05 7.68
C TYR A 48 1.54 9.93 7.24
N ASP A 49 0.64 10.23 8.17
CA ASP A 49 -0.39 11.24 7.97
C ASP A 49 -0.46 12.18 9.19
N PRO A 50 -0.32 13.52 8.99
CA PRO A 50 -0.28 14.46 10.11
C PRO A 50 -1.62 14.61 10.85
N LYS A 51 -2.75 14.24 10.23
CA LYS A 51 -4.09 14.32 10.83
C LYS A 51 -4.50 13.00 11.45
N LEU A 52 -4.23 11.91 10.74
CA LEU A 52 -4.72 10.60 11.12
C LEU A 52 -3.78 9.94 12.12
N GLY A 53 -2.45 10.08 12.00
CA GLY A 53 -1.47 9.35 12.79
C GLY A 53 -0.59 8.46 11.90
N THR A 54 -0.47 7.16 12.25
CA THR A 54 0.28 6.19 11.44
C THR A 54 -0.67 5.13 10.85
N PRO A 55 -1.31 5.43 9.69
CA PRO A 55 -1.89 4.38 8.86
C PRO A 55 -0.80 3.39 8.42
N ALA A 56 -1.18 2.15 8.16
CA ALA A 56 -0.28 1.14 7.61
C ALA A 56 -1.02 0.27 6.60
N VAL A 57 -0.33 -0.16 5.54
CA VAL A 57 -0.84 -1.18 4.64
C VAL A 57 -0.58 -2.54 5.26
N SER A 58 -1.58 -3.42 5.31
CA SER A 58 -1.42 -4.75 5.91
C SER A 58 -0.46 -5.64 5.10
N CYS A 59 0.17 -6.61 5.76
CA CYS A 59 1.04 -7.57 5.08
C CYS A 59 0.28 -8.40 4.02
N ASN A 60 -0.98 -8.77 4.27
CA ASN A 60 -1.81 -9.48 3.30
C ASN A 60 -2.03 -8.64 2.04
N ASP A 61 -2.42 -7.38 2.21
CA ASP A 61 -2.64 -6.47 1.07
C ASP A 61 -1.34 -6.22 0.29
N ILE A 62 -0.19 -6.15 0.98
CA ILE A 62 1.12 -6.04 0.33
C ILE A 62 1.40 -7.27 -0.54
N VAL A 63 1.12 -8.48 -0.05
CA VAL A 63 1.32 -9.73 -0.81
C VAL A 63 0.43 -9.72 -2.07
N ASP A 64 -0.85 -9.39 -1.93
CA ASP A 64 -1.79 -9.33 -3.05
C ASP A 64 -1.33 -8.32 -4.12
N ILE A 65 -0.85 -7.14 -3.70
CA ILE A 65 -0.30 -6.11 -4.60
C ILE A 65 0.95 -6.62 -5.32
N LEU A 66 1.86 -7.27 -4.60
CA LEU A 66 3.10 -7.81 -5.18
C LEU A 66 2.81 -8.93 -6.19
N GLU A 67 1.82 -9.78 -5.92
CA GLU A 67 1.38 -10.82 -6.85
C GLU A 67 0.79 -10.21 -8.13
N CYS A 68 -0.02 -9.16 -8.01
CA CYS A 68 -0.53 -8.41 -9.16
C CYS A 68 0.60 -7.81 -10.03
N PHE A 69 1.69 -7.32 -9.41
CA PHE A 69 2.84 -6.81 -10.16
C PHE A 69 3.62 -7.91 -10.87
N LYS A 70 3.70 -9.11 -10.29
CA LYS A 70 4.42 -10.25 -10.88
C LYS A 70 3.77 -10.69 -12.20
N GLU A 71 2.45 -10.86 -12.20
CA GLU A 71 1.68 -11.26 -13.40
C GLU A 71 1.82 -10.24 -14.55
N LYS A 72 1.93 -8.96 -14.19
CA LYS A 72 2.11 -7.85 -15.15
C LYS A 72 3.52 -7.77 -15.72
N TRP A 73 4.53 -8.27 -15.00
CA TRP A 73 5.92 -8.34 -15.47
C TRP A 73 6.15 -9.54 -16.39
N THR A 74 5.47 -10.66 -16.15
CA THR A 74 5.54 -11.85 -17.01
C THR A 74 4.90 -11.65 -18.39
N GLY A 75 4.10 -10.60 -18.56
CA GLY A 75 3.43 -10.25 -19.82
C GLY A 75 4.12 -9.20 -20.71
N GLY A 76 5.38 -8.83 -20.46
CA GLY A 76 6.01 -7.79 -21.29
C GLY A 76 7.53 -7.68 -21.23
N VAL A 77 8.20 -8.32 -22.19
CA VAL A 77 9.48 -7.84 -22.76
C VAL A 77 9.29 -7.19 -24.15
N ASP A 78 8.06 -7.05 -24.63
CA ASP A 78 7.77 -6.64 -26.02
C ASP A 78 6.70 -5.54 -26.19
N SER A 79 6.00 -5.10 -25.15
CA SER A 79 4.86 -4.17 -25.31
C SER A 79 5.10 -2.72 -24.84
N LEU A 80 6.35 -2.25 -24.86
CA LEU A 80 6.65 -0.82 -24.68
C LEU A 80 6.84 -0.09 -26.02
N SER A 81 6.00 -0.38 -27.01
CA SER A 81 5.93 0.43 -28.22
C SER A 81 4.61 0.19 -28.94
N ASN A 82 3.61 1.02 -28.64
CA ASN A 82 2.83 1.79 -29.64
C ASN A 82 1.53 2.32 -29.00
N PRO A 83 1.30 3.65 -28.91
CA PRO A 83 0.09 4.20 -28.30
C PRO A 83 -1.19 4.11 -29.15
N ASN A 84 -1.21 3.42 -30.29
CA ASN A 84 -2.37 3.39 -31.21
C ASN A 84 -2.66 2.01 -31.83
N GLY A 85 -3.02 1.01 -31.04
CA GLY A 85 -3.42 -0.32 -31.52
C GLY A 85 -4.69 -0.84 -30.85
N VAL A 86 -5.80 -0.84 -31.59
CA VAL A 86 -7.08 -1.48 -31.22
C VAL A 86 -6.97 -3.00 -31.42
N GLY A 87 -7.44 -3.77 -30.41
CA GLY A 87 -7.70 -5.20 -30.48
C GLY A 87 -7.37 -5.86 -29.13
N GLY A 88 -8.21 -6.61 -28.44
CA GLY A 88 -9.55 -7.12 -28.71
C GLY A 88 -9.74 -8.30 -27.74
N GLY A 89 -10.75 -8.21 -26.86
CA GLY A 89 -11.32 -9.37 -26.16
C GLY A 89 -10.47 -10.01 -25.06
N GLY A 90 -10.58 -9.48 -23.85
CA GLY A 90 -10.22 -10.19 -22.63
C GLY A 90 -10.85 -9.47 -21.45
N VAL A 91 -12.03 -9.91 -21.00
CA VAL A 91 -12.59 -9.47 -19.72
C VAL A 91 -11.74 -10.12 -18.63
N GLN A 92 -10.61 -9.50 -18.33
CA GLN A 92 -9.84 -9.80 -17.13
C GLN A 92 -10.10 -8.64 -16.19
N GLY A 93 -11.09 -8.83 -15.31
CA GLY A 93 -11.48 -7.86 -14.30
C GLY A 93 -10.25 -7.39 -13.53
N ASP A 94 -9.83 -6.18 -13.87
CA ASP A 94 -9.21 -5.17 -13.05
C ASP A 94 -8.49 -5.69 -11.79
N CYS A 95 -7.42 -6.48 -11.93
CA CYS A 95 -6.49 -6.74 -10.82
C CYS A 95 -5.76 -5.46 -10.35
N CYS A 96 -5.99 -4.34 -11.05
CA CYS A 96 -5.84 -3.03 -10.45
C CYS A 96 -6.92 -2.87 -9.39
N VAL A 97 -6.74 -3.51 -8.22
CA VAL A 97 -7.12 -2.88 -6.94
C VAL A 97 -6.86 -1.41 -7.16
N ARG A 98 -7.90 -0.57 -7.15
CA ARG A 98 -7.73 0.87 -7.40
C ARG A 98 -6.77 1.33 -6.32
N LEU A 99 -5.48 1.31 -6.63
CA LEU A 99 -4.40 1.60 -5.70
C LEU A 99 -4.72 3.01 -5.30
N ASN A 100 -5.24 3.11 -4.10
CA ASN A 100 -5.54 4.35 -3.43
C ASN A 100 -4.23 5.13 -3.44
N TRP A 101 -4.13 6.09 -4.36
CA TRP A 101 -2.95 6.90 -4.47
C TRP A 101 -2.94 7.81 -3.26
N TRP A 102 -2.21 7.38 -2.23
CA TRP A 102 -1.97 8.23 -1.09
C TRP A 102 -0.83 9.19 -1.45
N PRO A 103 -1.07 10.51 -1.46
CA PRO A 103 -0.02 11.47 -1.78
C PRO A 103 1.06 11.38 -0.70
N VAL A 104 2.30 11.09 -1.11
CA VAL A 104 3.45 11.15 -0.20
C VAL A 104 3.67 12.63 0.16
N PRO A 105 3.86 12.99 1.45
CA PRO A 105 4.08 14.39 1.81
C PRO A 105 5.34 14.95 1.14
N ARG A 106 5.46 16.27 1.00
CA ARG A 106 6.63 16.90 0.36
C ARG A 106 7.91 16.71 1.19
N PRO A 107 9.08 16.45 0.58
CA PRO A 107 10.37 16.46 1.28
C PRO A 107 10.54 17.76 2.09
N TYR A 108 11.29 17.69 3.18
CA TYR A 108 11.69 18.89 3.92
C TYR A 108 12.71 19.69 3.10
#